data_AF-A0A970BF44-F1
#
_entry.id   AF-A0A970BF44-F1
#
_cell.length_a   1.000
_cell.length_b   1.000
_cell.length_c   1.000
_cell.angle_alpha   90.00
_cell.angle_beta   90.00
_cell.angle_gamma   90.00
#
_symmetry.space_group_name_H-M   'P 1'
#
loop_
_entity.id
_entity.type
_entity.pdbx_description
1 polymer ?
#
loop_
_entity_poly.entity_id
_entity_poly.type
_entity_poly.pdbx_seq_one_letter_code
_entity_poly.pdbx_strand_id
1 'polypeptide(L)'
;YYISNHDQGKPKSIGFALEGLQNITIDGQGSDFIFHGRMIPFALLNNANITLKNVSIDFDVPALRQLKVTEVNKDADEVVAEIYPQGNYRVENDALVVEGEGYEYTPFVSMAFRSDKRLAYMRSDVSFEPSSVTELSRNVLSIKGWSQLEATSVGERFVLRSYYRPTPGIFVSESLNTTFENVTVHYAEGMGLLAQMSENITLDGFNVSLRGGDDERFFTTQADATHFSACKGKIISRNGLYEGMADDAINVHGTYLRVTKRLDDNTLLARYMHPQAWGFKWGEEGDGVQFVESERMELVSNHINTIKSIKAHDKPTEFGAKEFEIAFTNALPAEISEEGKYGIENLTWTPEVVFSDNIIRNNRARGSLFSTPRSVVCEINLFDHTHGTAILLCGDCNGWFETGPCKDVLIKNNTFINALTSNYQFTNAVISIYPEIPNLEEQKKFFHSGIVIEDNTFEMFDRPILYAKSTDGLIFRNNTVKYNNDFEPFHWNSHLFFFEKVANVTIEDNDFERGLIPSEDIRTELSEPNAVTVK
;
A
#
# COMPACT_ATOMS: atom_id res chain seq x y z
N TYR A 1 11.44 -10.47 14.89
CA TYR A 1 10.22 -11.01 14.25
C TYR A 1 10.42 -11.13 12.75
N TYR A 2 9.68 -12.02 12.07
CA TYR A 2 9.45 -11.95 10.63
C TYR A 2 8.18 -11.13 10.41
N ILE A 3 8.23 -10.17 9.50
CA ILE A 3 7.27 -9.07 9.41
C ILE A 3 6.86 -8.94 7.95
N SER A 4 5.59 -9.18 7.61
CA SER A 4 5.12 -9.08 6.22
C SER A 4 5.43 -7.70 5.62
N ASN A 5 5.75 -7.69 4.33
CA ASN A 5 5.99 -6.49 3.53
C ASN A 5 7.11 -5.57 4.07
N HIS A 6 7.99 -6.12 4.91
CA HIS A 6 9.18 -5.49 5.48
C HIS A 6 10.44 -6.32 5.26
N ASP A 7 11.59 -5.70 5.48
CA ASP A 7 12.87 -6.39 5.42
C ASP A 7 12.98 -7.45 6.52
N GLN A 8 13.45 -8.64 6.15
CA GLN A 8 13.57 -9.77 7.07
C GLN A 8 14.89 -9.79 7.86
N GLY A 9 15.59 -8.65 7.91
CA GLY A 9 16.81 -8.46 8.68
C GLY A 9 16.58 -8.71 10.18
N LYS A 10 17.54 -9.40 10.83
CA LYS A 10 17.50 -9.79 12.23
C LYS A 10 18.88 -9.59 12.90
N PRO A 11 18.93 -9.38 14.23
CA PRO A 11 17.80 -9.17 15.15
C PRO A 11 17.10 -7.82 14.91
N LYS A 12 15.87 -7.66 15.44
CA LYS A 12 15.16 -6.37 15.46
C LYS A 12 15.09 -5.88 16.91
N SER A 13 15.52 -4.64 17.15
CA SER A 13 15.35 -3.97 18.44
C SER A 13 13.89 -3.57 18.62
N ILE A 14 13.38 -3.65 19.85
CA ILE A 14 11.98 -3.40 20.18
C ILE A 14 11.92 -2.53 21.43
N GLY A 15 11.12 -1.47 21.40
CA GLY A 15 10.86 -0.62 22.57
C GLY A 15 9.94 -1.31 23.57
N PHE A 16 8.70 -1.55 23.17
CA PHE A 16 7.69 -2.25 23.96
C PHE A 16 7.32 -3.59 23.30
N ALA A 17 7.85 -4.69 23.84
CA ALA A 17 7.43 -6.04 23.48
C ALA A 17 6.28 -6.48 24.39
N LEU A 18 5.06 -6.44 23.86
CA LEU A 18 3.81 -6.73 24.56
C LEU A 18 3.27 -8.07 24.06
N GLU A 19 3.58 -9.14 24.81
CA GLU A 19 3.33 -10.51 24.36
C GLU A 19 2.44 -11.28 25.32
N GLY A 20 1.42 -11.98 24.80
CA GLY A 20 0.56 -12.88 25.59
C GLY A 20 -0.38 -12.17 26.58
N LEU A 21 -0.61 -10.87 26.41
CA LEU A 21 -1.45 -10.06 27.27
C LEU A 21 -2.94 -10.27 26.94
N GLN A 22 -3.77 -10.22 27.98
CA GLN A 22 -5.22 -10.36 27.82
C GLN A 22 -5.97 -9.31 28.64
N ASN A 23 -6.93 -8.63 28.01
CA ASN A 23 -7.79 -7.62 28.64
C ASN A 23 -6.99 -6.46 29.24
N ILE A 24 -6.06 -5.90 28.47
CA ILE A 24 -5.17 -4.82 28.89
C ILE A 24 -5.44 -3.55 28.07
N THR A 25 -5.51 -2.41 28.77
CA THR A 25 -5.44 -1.08 28.16
C THR A 25 -4.14 -0.41 28.54
N ILE A 26 -3.39 0.03 27.55
CA ILE A 26 -2.20 0.86 27.68
C ILE A 26 -2.61 2.27 27.27
N ASP A 27 -2.68 3.16 28.25
CA ASP A 27 -3.11 4.54 28.06
C ASP A 27 -1.92 5.47 28.31
N GLY A 28 -1.44 6.12 27.25
CA GLY A 28 -0.35 7.07 27.32
C GLY A 28 -0.74 8.42 27.91
N GLN A 29 -2.03 8.70 28.10
CA GLN A 29 -2.51 9.99 28.63
C GLN A 29 -1.99 11.21 27.83
N GLY A 30 -1.80 11.05 26.53
CA GLY A 30 -1.24 12.07 25.63
C GLY A 30 0.29 12.13 25.62
N SER A 31 0.96 11.07 26.11
CA SER A 31 2.43 11.00 26.14
C SER A 31 3.02 10.91 24.73
N ASP A 32 4.18 11.53 24.58
CA ASP A 32 4.99 11.50 23.38
C ASP A 32 6.20 10.59 23.58
N PHE A 33 6.22 9.45 22.89
CA PHE A 33 7.31 8.49 22.96
C PHE A 33 8.33 8.75 21.85
N ILE A 34 9.49 9.26 22.28
CA ILE A 34 10.64 9.52 21.42
C ILE A 34 11.62 8.35 21.53
N PHE A 35 11.84 7.66 20.41
CA PHE A 35 12.75 6.53 20.32
C PHE A 35 14.10 6.94 19.71
N HIS A 36 15.14 6.18 19.99
CA HIS A 36 16.50 6.42 19.47
C HIS A 36 16.97 5.21 18.66
N GLY A 37 17.55 5.49 17.50
CA GLY A 37 18.05 4.48 16.57
C GLY A 37 16.98 3.67 15.85
N ARG A 38 17.39 2.57 15.23
CA ARG A 38 16.50 1.69 14.46
C ARG A 38 15.86 0.64 15.35
N MET A 39 14.55 0.76 15.57
CA MET A 39 13.77 -0.20 16.35
C MET A 39 12.29 -0.21 15.97
N ILE A 40 11.57 -1.20 16.47
CA ILE A 40 10.10 -1.25 16.49
C ILE A 40 9.63 -0.62 17.80
N PRO A 41 8.98 0.56 17.79
CA PRO A 41 8.42 1.18 18.98
C PRO A 41 7.49 0.25 19.79
N PHE A 42 6.46 -0.31 19.15
CA PHE A 42 5.50 -1.21 19.79
C PHE A 42 5.34 -2.50 19.00
N ALA A 43 5.50 -3.63 19.67
CA ALA A 43 5.22 -4.95 19.13
C ALA A 43 4.17 -5.65 20.00
N LEU A 44 2.99 -5.93 19.44
CA LEU A 44 1.85 -6.58 20.08
C LEU A 44 1.71 -7.99 19.50
N LEU A 45 2.11 -9.02 20.25
CA LEU A 45 2.09 -10.40 19.78
C LEU A 45 1.23 -11.30 20.67
N ASN A 46 0.42 -12.18 20.07
CA ASN A 46 -0.35 -13.20 20.80
C ASN A 46 -1.26 -12.60 21.90
N ASN A 47 -1.78 -11.39 21.68
CA ASN A 47 -2.61 -10.69 22.65
C ASN A 47 -4.10 -10.95 22.39
N ALA A 48 -4.94 -10.78 23.42
CA ALA A 48 -6.39 -10.82 23.28
C ALA A 48 -7.06 -9.65 24.02
N ASN A 49 -7.91 -8.89 23.34
CA ASN A 49 -8.60 -7.72 23.90
C ASN A 49 -7.58 -6.69 24.46
N ILE A 50 -6.77 -6.13 23.56
CA ILE A 50 -5.76 -5.13 23.90
C ILE A 50 -6.11 -3.77 23.29
N THR A 51 -5.95 -2.71 24.07
CA THR A 51 -6.12 -1.33 23.63
C THR A 51 -4.83 -0.55 23.85
N LEU A 52 -4.31 0.10 22.80
CA LEU A 52 -3.28 1.13 22.91
C LEU A 52 -3.91 2.49 22.63
N LYS A 53 -3.79 3.46 23.54
CA LYS A 53 -4.44 4.76 23.35
C LYS A 53 -3.70 5.96 23.89
N ASN A 54 -3.99 7.11 23.29
CA ASN A 54 -3.47 8.42 23.70
C ASN A 54 -1.93 8.46 23.73
N VAL A 55 -1.29 8.03 22.64
CA VAL A 55 0.17 8.02 22.49
C VAL A 55 0.57 8.65 21.15
N SER A 56 1.70 9.36 21.13
CA SER A 56 2.44 9.64 19.90
C SER A 56 3.77 8.91 19.86
N ILE A 57 4.22 8.58 18.65
CA ILE A 57 5.44 7.81 18.38
C ILE A 57 6.29 8.60 17.39
N ASP A 58 7.55 8.85 17.74
CA ASP A 58 8.53 9.47 16.86
C ASP A 58 9.96 9.06 17.22
N PHE A 59 10.93 9.52 16.45
CA PHE A 59 12.35 9.27 16.67
C PHE A 59 13.10 10.58 16.84
N ASP A 60 14.05 10.62 17.79
CA ASP A 60 14.87 11.81 18.04
C ASP A 60 15.70 12.20 16.80
N VAL A 61 16.34 11.19 16.20
CA VAL A 61 16.98 11.30 14.90
C VAL A 61 16.34 10.26 13.97
N PRO A 62 15.34 10.64 13.16
CA PRO A 62 14.76 9.72 12.20
C PRO A 62 15.79 9.33 11.13
N ALA A 63 15.68 8.10 10.64
CA ALA A 63 16.54 7.60 9.55
C ALA A 63 16.29 8.33 8.21
N LEU A 64 15.28 9.18 8.13
CA LEU A 64 15.02 9.98 6.94
C LEU A 64 16.10 11.02 6.68
N ARG A 65 16.38 11.30 5.42
CA ARG A 65 17.09 12.52 5.01
C ARG A 65 16.28 13.26 3.97
N GLN A 66 16.33 14.58 4.03
CA GLN A 66 15.75 15.44 3.02
C GLN A 66 16.70 16.60 2.71
N LEU A 67 16.70 17.02 1.46
CA LEU A 67 17.50 18.12 0.95
C LEU A 67 16.61 19.34 0.76
N LYS A 68 17.14 20.52 1.09
CA LYS A 68 16.61 21.82 0.70
C LYS A 68 17.46 22.40 -0.40
N VAL A 69 16.92 22.58 -1.58
CA VAL A 69 17.67 23.25 -2.64
C VAL A 69 17.82 24.73 -2.31
N THR A 70 19.06 25.19 -2.19
CA THR A 70 19.39 26.60 -1.94
C THR A 70 19.93 27.29 -3.18
N GLU A 71 20.64 26.56 -4.05
CA GLU A 71 21.16 27.08 -5.33
C GLU A 71 21.06 26.02 -6.43
N VAL A 72 20.81 26.46 -7.66
CA VAL A 72 20.83 25.63 -8.86
C VAL A 72 21.65 26.35 -9.93
N ASN A 73 22.74 25.72 -10.38
CA ASN A 73 23.60 26.22 -11.43
C ASN A 73 23.65 25.21 -12.58
N LYS A 74 22.86 25.49 -13.63
CA LYS A 74 22.72 24.61 -14.80
C LYS A 74 24.00 24.53 -15.62
N ASP A 75 24.71 25.65 -15.77
CA ASP A 75 25.96 25.71 -16.55
C ASP A 75 27.09 24.92 -15.90
N ALA A 76 27.09 24.84 -14.56
CA ALA A 76 28.08 24.09 -13.78
C ALA A 76 27.64 22.66 -13.43
N ASP A 77 26.44 22.24 -13.87
CA ASP A 77 25.83 20.95 -13.51
C ASP A 77 25.83 20.72 -11.99
N GLU A 78 25.34 21.71 -11.24
CA GLU A 78 25.47 21.75 -9.77
C GLU A 78 24.18 22.18 -9.07
N VAL A 79 23.78 21.41 -8.06
CA VAL A 79 22.77 21.76 -7.06
C VAL A 79 23.45 21.92 -5.71
N VAL A 80 23.21 23.04 -5.02
CA VAL A 80 23.61 23.20 -3.63
C VAL A 80 22.38 23.00 -2.75
N ALA A 81 22.50 22.17 -1.72
CA ALA A 81 21.39 21.89 -0.82
C ALA A 81 21.79 21.74 0.65
N GLU A 82 20.89 22.17 1.54
CA GLU A 82 20.99 21.91 2.99
C GLU A 82 20.35 20.55 3.32
N ILE A 83 21.04 19.69 4.06
CA ILE A 83 20.51 18.39 4.51
C ILE A 83 19.82 18.50 5.88
N TYR A 84 18.68 17.82 6.01
CA TYR A 84 17.92 17.66 7.26
C TYR A 84 17.59 16.17 7.50
N PRO A 85 17.59 15.69 8.76
CA PRO A 85 18.15 16.33 9.95
C PRO A 85 19.63 16.68 9.77
N GLN A 86 20.11 17.67 10.51
CA GLN A 86 21.52 18.06 10.47
C GLN A 86 22.41 16.98 11.12
N GLY A 87 23.60 16.76 10.55
CA GLY A 87 24.53 15.70 10.97
C GLY A 87 24.04 14.28 10.64
N ASN A 88 24.69 13.27 11.23
CA ASN A 88 24.33 11.86 11.03
C ASN A 88 24.38 11.43 9.54
N TYR A 89 25.41 11.90 8.84
CA TYR A 89 25.77 11.50 7.49
C TYR A 89 27.27 11.70 7.32
N ARG A 90 27.82 11.08 6.28
CA ARG A 90 29.16 11.37 5.78
C ARG A 90 29.16 11.41 4.25
N VAL A 91 30.14 12.09 3.70
CA VAL A 91 30.46 11.98 2.27
C VAL A 91 31.66 11.05 2.15
N GLU A 92 31.49 9.95 1.44
CA GLU A 92 32.52 8.93 1.25
C GLU A 92 32.54 8.53 -0.23
N ASN A 93 33.72 8.59 -0.87
CA ASN A 93 33.91 8.28 -2.29
C ASN A 93 32.89 9.00 -3.20
N ASP A 94 32.76 10.32 -3.01
CA ASP A 94 31.84 11.18 -3.76
C ASP A 94 30.35 10.82 -3.60
N ALA A 95 29.96 10.01 -2.61
CA ALA A 95 28.59 9.64 -2.34
C ALA A 95 28.14 10.08 -0.94
N LEU A 96 26.84 10.41 -0.81
CA LEU A 96 26.20 10.64 0.48
C LEU A 96 25.90 9.29 1.14
N VAL A 97 26.43 9.07 2.34
CA VAL A 97 26.07 7.93 3.19
C VAL A 97 25.34 8.46 4.42
N VAL A 98 24.11 7.98 4.62
CA VAL A 98 23.28 8.29 5.78
C VAL A 98 23.61 7.30 6.88
N GLU A 99 23.84 7.80 8.09
CA GLU A 99 24.20 6.97 9.24
C GLU A 99 23.43 7.38 10.50
N GLY A 100 23.41 6.51 11.49
CA GLY A 100 22.84 6.77 12.80
C GLY A 100 22.83 5.52 13.66
N GLU A 101 22.10 5.56 14.78
CA GLU A 101 22.08 4.46 15.73
C GLU A 101 21.39 3.21 15.14
N GLY A 102 22.20 2.23 14.71
CA GLY A 102 21.69 0.97 14.16
C GLY A 102 21.28 1.02 12.68
N TYR A 103 21.63 2.09 11.97
CA TYR A 103 21.40 2.18 10.53
C TYR A 103 22.55 2.87 9.77
N GLU A 104 22.82 2.35 8.58
CA GLU A 104 23.65 2.97 7.56
C GLU A 104 23.04 2.63 6.20
N TYR A 105 22.90 3.61 5.31
CA TYR A 105 22.48 3.38 3.93
C TYR A 105 22.89 4.51 2.98
N THR A 106 23.06 4.18 1.70
CA THR A 106 23.20 5.15 0.63
C THR A 106 21.84 5.33 -0.04
N PRO A 107 21.28 6.56 -0.09
CA PRO A 107 20.04 6.81 -0.82
C PRO A 107 20.30 6.70 -2.32
N PHE A 108 19.34 6.14 -3.05
CA PHE A 108 19.42 5.99 -4.51
C PHE A 108 18.14 6.47 -5.21
N VAL A 109 17.14 6.92 -4.44
CA VAL A 109 15.89 7.47 -4.96
C VAL A 109 15.46 8.63 -4.08
N SER A 110 14.69 9.55 -4.64
CA SER A 110 14.14 10.66 -3.92
C SER A 110 12.70 10.96 -4.31
N MET A 111 11.95 11.50 -3.34
CA MET A 111 10.63 12.07 -3.53
C MET A 111 10.75 13.58 -3.55
N ALA A 112 10.19 14.18 -4.59
CA ALA A 112 10.39 15.57 -4.89
C ALA A 112 9.17 16.38 -4.41
N PHE A 113 9.38 17.40 -3.59
CA PHE A 113 8.33 18.18 -2.95
C PHE A 113 8.44 19.66 -3.27
N ARG A 114 7.28 20.29 -3.38
CA ARG A 114 7.11 21.75 -3.40
C ARG A 114 7.36 22.31 -2.00
N SER A 115 7.60 23.62 -1.90
CA SER A 115 7.82 24.30 -0.63
C SER A 115 6.61 24.29 0.32
N ASP A 116 5.41 24.03 -0.21
CA ASP A 116 4.13 23.92 0.52
C ASP A 116 3.85 22.51 1.08
N LYS A 117 4.87 21.64 1.12
CA LYS A 117 4.82 20.24 1.58
C LYS A 117 4.02 19.27 0.69
N ARG A 118 3.54 19.71 -0.46
CA ARG A 118 2.96 18.80 -1.45
C ARG A 118 4.05 18.11 -2.26
N LEU A 119 3.78 16.88 -2.66
CA LEU A 119 4.57 16.25 -3.72
C LEU A 119 4.49 17.09 -4.99
N ALA A 120 5.63 17.19 -5.67
CA ALA A 120 5.73 18.00 -6.87
C ALA A 120 4.99 17.32 -8.02
N TYR A 121 4.05 18.06 -8.61
CA TYR A 121 3.22 17.63 -9.72
C TYR A 121 4.02 16.92 -10.83
N MET A 122 3.52 15.77 -11.28
CA MET A 122 4.13 14.86 -12.28
C MET A 122 5.50 14.28 -11.92
N ARG A 123 6.08 14.63 -10.76
CA ARG A 123 7.39 14.12 -10.34
C ARG A 123 7.24 12.96 -9.38
N SER A 124 6.96 11.79 -9.94
CA SER A 124 6.99 10.50 -9.23
C SER A 124 8.34 10.25 -8.55
N ASP A 125 8.64 9.02 -8.13
CA ASP A 125 9.99 8.73 -7.64
C ASP A 125 11.04 9.10 -8.69
N VAL A 126 12.04 9.87 -8.28
CA VAL A 126 13.16 10.28 -9.14
C VAL A 126 14.46 9.70 -8.62
N SER A 127 15.30 9.18 -9.53
CA SER A 127 16.60 8.61 -9.16
C SER A 127 17.45 9.65 -8.43
N PHE A 128 18.14 9.21 -7.37
CA PHE A 128 19.19 9.97 -6.70
C PHE A 128 20.53 9.29 -6.93
N GLU A 129 21.05 9.45 -8.14
CA GLU A 129 22.34 8.91 -8.60
C GLU A 129 23.22 10.05 -9.13
N PRO A 130 23.64 11.02 -8.30
CA PRO A 130 24.58 12.04 -8.72
C PRO A 130 25.95 11.42 -9.04
N SER A 131 26.70 12.06 -9.93
CA SER A 131 28.09 11.67 -10.21
C SER A 131 29.04 12.05 -9.08
N SER A 132 28.70 13.07 -8.30
CA SER A 132 29.46 13.49 -7.12
C SER A 132 28.60 14.24 -6.12
N VAL A 133 28.80 13.92 -4.84
CA VAL A 133 28.35 14.70 -3.68
C VAL A 133 29.57 15.14 -2.91
N THR A 134 29.66 16.43 -2.58
CA THR A 134 30.73 17.00 -1.74
C THR A 134 30.15 17.89 -0.65
N GLU A 135 30.78 17.95 0.51
CA GLU A 135 30.38 18.86 1.58
C GLU A 135 31.11 20.20 1.45
N LEU A 136 30.36 21.28 1.15
CA LEU A 136 30.92 22.63 1.02
C LEU A 136 31.17 23.26 2.40
N SER A 137 30.25 22.99 3.32
CA SER A 137 30.34 23.33 4.74
C SER A 137 29.38 22.42 5.51
N ARG A 138 29.44 22.43 6.85
CA ARG A 138 28.62 21.53 7.67
C ARG A 138 27.13 21.60 7.27
N ASN A 139 26.56 20.46 6.87
CA ASN A 139 25.18 20.28 6.40
C ASN A 139 24.84 20.89 5.03
N VAL A 140 25.82 21.39 4.28
CA VAL A 140 25.62 21.98 2.95
C VAL A 140 26.37 21.15 1.91
N LEU A 141 25.60 20.51 1.03
CA LEU A 141 26.09 19.58 0.02
C LEU A 141 26.07 20.25 -1.37
N SER A 142 27.15 20.08 -2.13
CA SER A 142 27.17 20.27 -3.58
C SER A 142 26.95 18.91 -4.24
N ILE A 143 25.98 18.86 -5.15
CA ILE A 143 25.52 17.67 -5.85
C ILE A 143 25.67 17.92 -7.35
N LYS A 144 26.46 17.08 -8.04
CA LYS A 144 26.76 17.23 -9.47
C LYS A 144 26.38 16.00 -10.27
N GLY A 145 26.14 16.18 -11.58
CA GLY A 145 25.75 15.09 -12.48
C GLY A 145 24.44 14.43 -12.10
N TRP A 146 23.54 15.16 -11.44
CA TRP A 146 22.25 14.62 -11.03
C TRP A 146 21.21 14.88 -12.10
N SER A 147 20.56 13.81 -12.59
CA SER A 147 19.59 13.86 -13.68
C SER A 147 18.40 14.80 -13.44
N GLN A 148 18.15 15.19 -12.20
CA GLN A 148 17.07 16.10 -11.83
C GLN A 148 17.42 17.59 -11.93
N LEU A 149 18.67 17.96 -12.18
CA LEU A 149 19.15 19.36 -12.24
C LEU A 149 18.21 20.24 -13.08
N GLU A 150 17.85 19.78 -14.29
CA GLU A 150 17.06 20.57 -15.23
C GLU A 150 15.65 20.90 -14.76
N ALA A 151 15.06 19.99 -13.99
CA ALA A 151 13.70 20.09 -13.43
C ALA A 151 13.67 20.67 -12.01
N THR A 152 14.83 20.92 -11.41
CA THR A 152 14.95 21.36 -10.01
C THR A 152 14.95 22.88 -9.92
N SER A 153 14.25 23.41 -8.92
CA SER A 153 14.22 24.85 -8.59
C SER A 153 14.64 25.13 -7.16
N VAL A 154 15.16 26.33 -6.91
CA VAL A 154 15.48 26.79 -5.55
C VAL A 154 14.23 26.75 -4.67
N GLY A 155 14.37 26.24 -3.44
CA GLY A 155 13.30 26.10 -2.46
C GLY A 155 12.57 24.75 -2.49
N GLU A 156 12.75 23.94 -3.53
CA GLU A 156 12.25 22.57 -3.55
C GLU A 156 12.93 21.69 -2.50
N ARG A 157 12.22 20.61 -2.14
CA ARG A 157 12.70 19.63 -1.18
C ARG A 157 12.80 18.25 -1.82
N PHE A 158 13.82 17.49 -1.47
CA PHE A 158 13.97 16.12 -1.92
C PHE A 158 14.16 15.21 -0.73
N VAL A 159 13.17 14.37 -0.44
CA VAL A 159 13.28 13.32 0.56
C VAL A 159 14.05 12.15 -0.04
N LEU A 160 15.19 11.78 0.55
CA LEU A 160 16.11 10.75 0.09
C LEU A 160 15.77 9.39 0.72
N ARG A 161 15.72 8.34 -0.10
CA ARG A 161 15.24 7.00 0.28
C ARG A 161 16.09 5.88 -0.32
N SER A 162 15.92 4.68 0.24
CA SER A 162 16.57 3.43 -0.19
C SER A 162 15.58 2.28 -0.41
N TYR A 163 14.26 2.54 -0.34
CA TYR A 163 13.17 1.57 -0.32
C TYR A 163 13.21 0.48 0.78
N TYR A 164 14.27 0.42 1.57
CA TYR A 164 14.35 -0.48 2.73
C TYR A 164 13.26 -0.13 3.76
N ARG A 165 12.72 -1.19 4.36
CA ARG A 165 11.64 -1.16 5.36
C ARG A 165 12.09 -2.01 6.55
N PRO A 166 13.11 -1.60 7.31
CA PRO A 166 13.65 -2.41 8.39
C PRO A 166 12.68 -2.62 9.55
N THR A 167 11.91 -1.61 9.95
CA THR A 167 11.09 -1.65 11.17
C THR A 167 9.81 -0.80 11.03
N PRO A 168 8.61 -1.39 11.24
CA PRO A 168 7.39 -0.59 11.35
C PRO A 168 7.36 0.20 12.67
N GLY A 169 6.49 1.20 12.75
CA GLY A 169 6.20 1.94 13.98
C GLY A 169 5.45 1.06 15.00
N ILE A 170 4.44 0.35 14.54
CA ILE A 170 3.66 -0.60 15.34
C ILE A 170 3.56 -1.92 14.58
N PHE A 171 3.87 -3.02 15.26
CA PHE A 171 3.74 -4.37 14.74
C PHE A 171 2.71 -5.16 15.54
N VAL A 172 1.69 -5.72 14.87
CA VAL A 172 0.68 -6.59 15.47
C VAL A 172 0.77 -7.97 14.82
N SER A 173 0.87 -9.02 15.61
CA SER A 173 0.90 -10.40 15.09
C SER A 173 0.10 -11.34 15.97
N GLU A 174 -0.66 -12.24 15.34
CA GLU A 174 -1.36 -13.33 16.05
C GLU A 174 -2.23 -12.84 17.22
N SER A 175 -2.81 -11.64 17.09
CA SER A 175 -3.59 -11.02 18.16
C SER A 175 -5.08 -10.98 17.81
N LEU A 176 -5.93 -11.07 18.83
CA LEU A 176 -7.38 -11.06 18.74
C LEU A 176 -7.93 -9.79 19.40
N ASN A 177 -8.81 -9.05 18.71
CA ASN A 177 -9.45 -7.83 19.21
C ASN A 177 -8.43 -6.79 19.67
N THR A 178 -7.77 -6.14 18.71
CA THR A 178 -6.80 -5.07 18.96
C THR A 178 -7.43 -3.72 18.64
N THR A 179 -7.36 -2.78 19.57
CA THR A 179 -7.91 -1.42 19.41
C THR A 179 -6.82 -0.37 19.56
N PHE A 180 -6.79 0.59 18.65
CA PHE A 180 -5.97 1.79 18.72
C PHE A 180 -6.89 3.01 18.77
N GLU A 181 -6.81 3.78 19.86
CA GLU A 181 -7.63 4.99 20.06
C GLU A 181 -6.72 6.22 20.20
N ASN A 182 -6.85 7.22 19.32
CA ASN A 182 -6.05 8.44 19.40
C ASN A 182 -4.53 8.14 19.47
N VAL A 183 -4.03 7.44 18.45
CA VAL A 183 -2.63 7.04 18.33
C VAL A 183 -2.02 7.75 17.13
N THR A 184 -0.90 8.44 17.32
CA THR A 184 -0.23 9.17 16.23
C THR A 184 1.18 8.64 15.99
N VAL A 185 1.48 8.26 14.76
CA VAL A 185 2.83 7.89 14.32
C VAL A 185 3.38 9.02 13.46
N HIS A 186 4.37 9.75 13.98
CA HIS A 186 5.02 10.84 13.24
C HIS A 186 6.10 10.33 12.29
N TYR A 187 6.76 9.23 12.63
CA TYR A 187 7.79 8.61 11.80
C TYR A 187 7.89 7.10 12.04
N ALA A 188 8.18 6.37 10.96
CA ALA A 188 8.69 5.01 11.01
C ALA A 188 9.61 4.73 9.81
N GLU A 189 10.69 3.98 10.04
CA GLU A 189 11.59 3.47 8.99
C GLU A 189 11.00 2.18 8.36
N GLY A 190 9.77 2.32 7.89
CA GLY A 190 8.90 1.24 7.41
C GLY A 190 7.47 1.74 7.35
N MET A 191 6.52 0.86 7.64
CA MET A 191 5.10 1.24 7.72
C MET A 191 4.76 1.83 9.10
N GLY A 192 3.73 2.66 9.18
CA GLY A 192 3.25 3.20 10.46
C GLY A 192 2.71 2.09 11.37
N LEU A 193 1.80 1.29 10.84
CA LEU A 193 1.26 0.08 11.47
C LEU A 193 1.28 -1.08 10.48
N LEU A 194 1.83 -2.21 10.89
CA LEU A 194 1.65 -3.49 10.20
C LEU A 194 0.97 -4.48 11.13
N ALA A 195 -0.14 -5.04 10.69
CA ALA A 195 -0.77 -6.19 11.31
C ALA A 195 -0.67 -7.43 10.41
N GLN A 196 -0.37 -8.58 11.01
CA GLN A 196 -0.39 -9.85 10.32
C GLN A 196 -1.06 -10.95 11.16
N MET A 197 -1.67 -11.94 10.50
CA MET A 197 -2.25 -13.12 11.16
C MET A 197 -3.12 -12.76 12.38
N SER A 198 -3.85 -11.65 12.32
CA SER A 198 -4.60 -11.10 13.46
C SER A 198 -6.08 -10.99 13.13
N GLU A 199 -6.93 -11.02 14.17
CA GLU A 199 -8.38 -11.02 14.04
C GLU A 199 -8.98 -9.80 14.77
N ASN A 200 -9.87 -9.08 14.08
CA ASN A 200 -10.57 -7.89 14.57
C ASN A 200 -9.63 -6.76 15.03
N ILE A 201 -9.46 -5.76 14.17
CA ILE A 201 -8.62 -4.59 14.46
C ILE A 201 -9.44 -3.33 14.27
N THR A 202 -9.43 -2.45 15.27
CA THR A 202 -10.09 -1.14 15.21
C THR A 202 -9.07 -0.03 15.38
N LEU A 203 -9.05 0.89 14.43
CA LEU A 203 -8.32 2.15 14.46
C LEU A 203 -9.38 3.27 14.57
N ASP A 204 -9.38 4.01 15.67
CA ASP A 204 -10.27 5.15 15.88
C ASP A 204 -9.44 6.38 16.25
N GLY A 205 -9.30 7.32 15.31
CA GLY A 205 -8.36 8.42 15.46
C GLY A 205 -6.90 7.96 15.40
N PHE A 206 -6.59 6.97 14.55
CA PHE A 206 -5.21 6.60 14.26
C PHE A 206 -4.64 7.52 13.18
N ASN A 207 -3.52 8.16 13.46
CA ASN A 207 -2.92 9.15 12.58
C ASN A 207 -1.50 8.73 12.18
N VAL A 208 -1.18 8.95 10.91
CA VAL A 208 0.19 9.03 10.43
C VAL A 208 0.36 10.42 9.86
N SER A 209 0.97 11.31 10.65
CA SER A 209 0.94 12.74 10.37
C SER A 209 2.20 13.44 10.87
N LEU A 210 2.48 14.62 10.29
CA LEU A 210 3.54 15.47 10.81
C LEU A 210 3.16 15.98 12.21
N ARG A 211 4.13 16.51 12.97
CA ARG A 211 3.87 17.09 14.31
C ARG A 211 3.05 18.38 14.29
N GLY A 212 2.84 18.94 13.10
CA GLY A 212 2.11 20.18 12.89
C GLY A 212 2.72 21.03 11.78
N GLY A 213 2.24 22.27 11.65
CA GLY A 213 2.68 23.20 10.61
C GLY A 213 4.17 23.57 10.70
N ASP A 214 4.73 23.62 11.90
CA ASP A 214 6.13 23.98 12.16
C ASP A 214 7.11 22.80 12.05
N ASP A 215 6.62 21.58 11.79
CA ASP A 215 7.49 20.42 11.57
C ASP A 215 8.40 20.68 10.34
N GLU A 216 9.71 20.47 10.44
CA GLU A 216 10.60 20.68 9.28
C GLU A 216 10.49 19.54 8.26
N ARG A 217 9.90 18.40 8.64
CA ARG A 217 9.72 17.23 7.77
C ARG A 217 8.64 17.46 6.72
N PHE A 218 8.85 16.82 5.58
CA PHE A 218 7.94 16.84 4.42
C PHE A 218 7.17 15.52 4.24
N PHE A 219 7.55 14.49 4.99
CA PHE A 219 6.93 13.17 4.90
C PHE A 219 7.00 12.47 6.27
N THR A 220 6.20 11.42 6.45
CA THR A 220 6.01 10.70 7.71
C THR A 220 6.67 9.33 7.67
N THR A 221 6.03 8.29 7.12
CA THR A 221 6.56 6.93 7.12
C THR A 221 7.26 6.60 5.80
N GLN A 222 8.32 5.77 5.85
CA GLN A 222 9.06 5.33 4.65
C GLN A 222 8.25 4.38 3.75
N ALA A 223 7.16 3.83 4.25
CA ALA A 223 6.19 3.02 3.52
C ALA A 223 4.76 3.40 3.93
N ASP A 224 3.84 2.46 3.83
CA ASP A 224 2.41 2.59 4.09
C ASP A 224 2.12 3.17 5.48
N ALA A 225 1.02 3.90 5.63
CA ALA A 225 0.56 4.32 6.95
C ALA A 225 0.04 3.14 7.76
N THR A 226 -0.81 2.30 7.15
CA THR A 226 -1.36 1.08 7.76
C THR A 226 -1.39 -0.06 6.75
N HIS A 227 -1.12 -1.28 7.21
CA HIS A 227 -1.01 -2.42 6.32
C HIS A 227 -1.40 -3.72 7.04
N PHE A 228 -2.22 -4.54 6.38
CA PHE A 228 -2.87 -5.70 6.97
C PHE A 228 -2.68 -6.92 6.07
N SER A 229 -1.81 -7.83 6.49
CA SER A 229 -1.45 -9.04 5.72
C SER A 229 -2.01 -10.30 6.40
N ALA A 230 -2.85 -11.05 5.69
CA ALA A 230 -3.48 -12.27 6.19
C ALA A 230 -4.19 -12.05 7.55
N CYS A 231 -4.99 -10.99 7.67
CA CYS A 231 -5.87 -10.76 8.81
C CYS A 231 -7.27 -11.35 8.56
N LYS A 232 -8.07 -11.55 9.62
CA LYS A 232 -9.46 -12.01 9.52
C LYS A 232 -10.41 -11.25 10.42
N GLY A 233 -11.70 -11.59 10.33
CA GLY A 233 -12.75 -10.87 11.04
C GLY A 233 -12.95 -9.49 10.39
N LYS A 234 -12.88 -8.43 11.18
CA LYS A 234 -13.17 -7.07 10.69
C LYS A 234 -12.03 -6.08 10.98
N ILE A 235 -11.61 -5.35 9.96
CA ILE A 235 -10.75 -4.18 10.09
C ILE A 235 -11.62 -2.94 10.00
N ILE A 236 -11.56 -2.10 11.03
CA ILE A 236 -12.26 -0.81 11.07
C ILE A 236 -11.20 0.25 11.20
N SER A 237 -11.16 1.22 10.28
CA SER A 237 -10.33 2.40 10.39
C SER A 237 -11.15 3.65 10.14
N ARG A 238 -11.27 4.48 11.18
CA ARG A 238 -12.09 5.68 11.16
C ARG A 238 -11.46 6.87 11.87
N ASN A 239 -11.92 8.06 11.49
CA ASN A 239 -11.54 9.33 12.09
C ASN A 239 -10.02 9.61 12.04
N GLY A 240 -9.29 8.96 11.13
CA GLY A 240 -7.83 9.05 11.03
C GLY A 240 -7.35 10.14 10.07
N LEU A 241 -6.13 10.61 10.30
CA LEU A 241 -5.36 11.45 9.38
C LEU A 241 -4.15 10.67 8.85
N TYR A 242 -4.13 10.43 7.55
CA TYR A 242 -3.04 9.78 6.84
C TYR A 242 -2.41 10.76 5.86
N GLU A 243 -1.26 11.33 6.23
CA GLU A 243 -0.60 12.35 5.43
C GLU A 243 0.90 12.14 5.26
N GLY A 244 1.38 12.46 4.06
CA GLY A 244 2.81 12.54 3.77
C GLY A 244 3.57 11.22 3.91
N MET A 245 2.90 10.08 4.03
CA MET A 245 3.58 8.79 4.00
C MET A 245 4.10 8.50 2.59
N ALA A 246 5.12 7.66 2.52
CA ALA A 246 5.75 7.32 1.26
C ALA A 246 5.13 6.08 0.58
N ASP A 247 4.05 5.50 1.12
CA ASP A 247 3.19 4.54 0.41
C ASP A 247 1.70 4.70 0.80
N ASP A 248 0.89 3.67 0.65
CA ASP A 248 -0.56 3.75 0.78
C ASP A 248 -1.05 4.07 2.22
N ALA A 249 -2.23 4.68 2.37
CA ALA A 249 -2.82 4.91 3.70
C ALA A 249 -3.24 3.61 4.36
N ILE A 250 -3.81 2.72 3.56
CA ILE A 250 -4.24 1.40 3.98
C ILE A 250 -4.01 0.42 2.83
N ASN A 251 -3.43 -0.73 3.14
CA ASN A 251 -3.39 -1.90 2.26
C ASN A 251 -3.92 -3.13 3.03
N VAL A 252 -4.93 -3.80 2.47
CA VAL A 252 -5.52 -5.02 3.05
C VAL A 252 -5.47 -6.15 2.05
N HIS A 253 -4.76 -7.23 2.37
CA HIS A 253 -4.63 -8.40 1.51
C HIS A 253 -4.30 -9.69 2.29
N GLY A 254 -4.47 -10.84 1.64
CA GLY A 254 -3.81 -12.10 2.04
C GLY A 254 -2.54 -12.35 1.24
N THR A 255 -1.85 -13.48 1.44
CA THR A 255 -0.65 -13.82 0.66
C THR A 255 -0.84 -15.14 -0.08
N TYR A 256 -0.61 -15.16 -1.39
CA TYR A 256 -0.67 -16.40 -2.16
C TYR A 256 0.55 -17.25 -1.81
N LEU A 257 0.36 -18.54 -1.54
CA LEU A 257 1.46 -19.50 -1.68
C LEU A 257 1.47 -20.02 -3.10
N ARG A 258 2.64 -20.04 -3.73
CA ARG A 258 2.80 -20.70 -5.03
C ARG A 258 2.97 -22.20 -4.82
N VAL A 259 2.20 -23.01 -5.56
CA VAL A 259 2.38 -24.47 -5.60
C VAL A 259 3.74 -24.78 -6.23
N THR A 260 4.57 -25.52 -5.52
CA THR A 260 5.90 -25.96 -5.98
C THR A 260 5.91 -27.44 -6.35
N LYS A 261 5.04 -28.25 -5.75
CA LYS A 261 4.96 -29.69 -6.03
C LYS A 261 3.63 -30.30 -5.61
N ARG A 262 3.11 -31.26 -6.38
CA ARG A 262 2.06 -32.18 -5.92
C ARG A 262 2.67 -33.48 -5.39
N LEU A 263 2.36 -33.84 -4.15
CA LEU A 263 2.90 -35.06 -3.52
C LEU A 263 1.97 -36.26 -3.73
N ASP A 264 0.66 -36.04 -3.66
CA ASP A 264 -0.39 -37.04 -3.88
C ASP A 264 -1.71 -36.35 -4.27
N ASP A 265 -2.84 -37.06 -4.18
CA ASP A 265 -4.16 -36.52 -4.53
C ASP A 265 -4.69 -35.46 -3.58
N ASN A 266 -4.10 -35.29 -2.41
CA ASN A 266 -4.57 -34.42 -1.35
C ASN A 266 -3.49 -33.49 -0.79
N THR A 267 -2.23 -33.59 -1.23
CA THR A 267 -1.11 -32.92 -0.57
C THR A 267 -0.24 -32.16 -1.57
N LEU A 268 0.04 -30.89 -1.24
CA LEU A 268 0.92 -29.99 -2.00
C LEU A 268 2.11 -29.53 -1.16
N LEU A 269 3.24 -29.26 -1.81
CA LEU A 269 4.23 -28.30 -1.33
C LEU A 269 3.92 -26.93 -1.94
N ALA A 270 3.94 -25.90 -1.12
CA ALA A 270 3.69 -24.53 -1.55
C ALA A 270 4.56 -23.53 -0.80
N ARG A 271 4.86 -22.40 -1.44
CA ARG A 271 5.92 -21.48 -0.99
C ARG A 271 5.54 -20.01 -1.07
N TYR A 272 5.99 -19.26 -0.06
CA TYR A 272 6.04 -17.80 -0.11
C TYR A 272 7.07 -17.33 -1.15
N MET A 273 6.64 -16.46 -2.06
CA MET A 273 7.45 -16.04 -3.19
C MET A 273 8.15 -14.69 -2.96
N HIS A 274 7.42 -13.69 -2.47
CA HIS A 274 7.97 -12.35 -2.29
C HIS A 274 9.01 -12.32 -1.14
N PRO A 275 10.20 -11.70 -1.33
CA PRO A 275 11.28 -11.73 -0.35
C PRO A 275 10.96 -11.02 0.97
N GLN A 276 9.91 -10.20 1.01
CA GLN A 276 9.44 -9.50 2.21
C GLN A 276 8.16 -10.10 2.83
N ALA A 277 7.56 -11.16 2.28
CA ALA A 277 6.31 -11.74 2.80
C ALA A 277 6.48 -13.24 3.13
N TRP A 278 7.28 -13.55 4.16
CA TRP A 278 7.50 -14.94 4.60
C TRP A 278 7.94 -15.02 6.06
N GLY A 279 7.95 -16.25 6.61
CA GLY A 279 8.54 -16.55 7.91
C GLY A 279 7.57 -16.52 9.09
N PHE A 280 6.28 -16.49 8.81
CA PHE A 280 5.17 -16.59 9.75
C PHE A 280 4.15 -17.61 9.24
N LYS A 281 3.10 -17.89 10.04
CA LYS A 281 2.02 -18.79 9.64
C LYS A 281 1.35 -18.30 8.35
N TRP A 282 0.93 -19.23 7.49
CA TRP A 282 0.09 -18.93 6.34
C TRP A 282 -1.38 -19.32 6.53
N GLY A 283 -1.62 -20.38 7.30
CA GLY A 283 -2.95 -20.92 7.57
C GLY A 283 -2.89 -21.98 8.65
N GLU A 284 -4.06 -22.47 9.04
CA GLU A 284 -4.25 -23.43 10.13
C GLU A 284 -5.15 -24.58 9.68
N GLU A 285 -5.15 -25.68 10.45
CA GLU A 285 -6.10 -26.77 10.23
C GLU A 285 -7.55 -26.24 10.33
N GLY A 286 -8.38 -26.63 9.37
CA GLY A 286 -9.76 -26.16 9.26
C GLY A 286 -9.95 -24.93 8.38
N ASP A 287 -8.88 -24.27 7.93
CA ASP A 287 -9.00 -23.11 7.04
C ASP A 287 -9.57 -23.49 5.67
N GLY A 288 -10.49 -22.66 5.16
CA GLY A 288 -10.99 -22.74 3.80
C GLY A 288 -10.00 -22.14 2.82
N VAL A 289 -9.72 -22.83 1.72
CA VAL A 289 -8.80 -22.37 0.68
C VAL A 289 -9.40 -22.53 -0.70
N GLN A 290 -8.88 -21.74 -1.65
CA GLN A 290 -9.13 -21.93 -3.07
C GLN A 290 -7.82 -21.85 -3.86
N PHE A 291 -7.88 -22.25 -5.13
CA PHE A 291 -6.72 -22.31 -6.01
C PHE A 291 -6.93 -21.40 -7.22
N VAL A 292 -5.88 -20.68 -7.61
CA VAL A 292 -5.87 -19.76 -8.75
C VAL A 292 -4.80 -20.19 -9.75
N GLU A 293 -5.10 -20.11 -11.04
CA GLU A 293 -4.11 -20.21 -12.12
C GLU A 293 -3.54 -18.81 -12.38
N SER A 294 -2.22 -18.64 -12.27
CA SER A 294 -1.60 -17.31 -12.15
C SER A 294 -1.56 -16.50 -13.45
N GLU A 295 -1.56 -17.12 -14.64
CA GLU A 295 -1.49 -16.39 -15.92
C GLU A 295 -2.80 -15.68 -16.23
N ARG A 296 -3.94 -16.35 -15.98
CA ARG A 296 -5.27 -15.77 -16.23
C ARG A 296 -5.94 -15.29 -14.94
N MET A 297 -5.32 -15.49 -13.79
CA MET A 297 -5.88 -15.22 -12.45
C MET A 297 -7.28 -15.82 -12.26
N GLU A 298 -7.49 -17.03 -12.79
CA GLU A 298 -8.79 -17.70 -12.73
C GLU A 298 -8.82 -18.75 -11.63
N LEU A 299 -9.98 -18.85 -10.96
CA LEU A 299 -10.22 -19.93 -10.02
C LEU A 299 -10.24 -21.29 -10.72
N VAL A 300 -9.42 -22.20 -10.22
CA VAL A 300 -9.31 -23.58 -10.66
C VAL A 300 -10.54 -24.36 -10.20
N SER A 301 -11.37 -24.80 -11.13
CA SER A 301 -12.58 -25.61 -10.90
C SER A 301 -13.62 -25.03 -9.91
N ASN A 302 -13.51 -23.75 -9.50
CA ASN A 302 -14.29 -23.16 -8.40
C ASN A 302 -14.31 -24.04 -7.13
N HIS A 303 -13.22 -24.77 -6.89
CA HIS A 303 -13.14 -25.78 -5.84
C HIS A 303 -12.63 -25.16 -4.54
N ILE A 304 -13.49 -25.09 -3.53
CA ILE A 304 -13.09 -24.74 -2.16
C ILE A 304 -12.68 -26.03 -1.46
N ASN A 305 -11.51 -26.01 -0.82
CA ASN A 305 -11.00 -27.11 -0.02
C ASN A 305 -10.76 -26.65 1.42
N THR A 306 -10.47 -27.60 2.30
CA THR A 306 -10.16 -27.31 3.70
C THR A 306 -8.79 -27.87 4.03
N ILE A 307 -7.97 -27.10 4.73
CA ILE A 307 -6.67 -27.56 5.23
C ILE A 307 -6.92 -28.66 6.27
N LYS A 308 -6.46 -29.87 6.00
CA LYS A 308 -6.44 -31.00 6.93
C LYS A 308 -5.23 -30.95 7.85
N SER A 309 -4.09 -30.53 7.32
CA SER A 309 -2.87 -30.30 8.10
C SER A 309 -1.91 -29.41 7.31
N ILE A 310 -1.17 -28.57 8.02
CA ILE A 310 -0.12 -27.72 7.47
C ILE A 310 1.09 -27.77 8.38
N LYS A 311 2.29 -27.91 7.80
CA LYS A 311 3.56 -27.86 8.54
C LYS A 311 4.63 -27.21 7.68
N ALA A 312 5.59 -26.55 8.33
CA ALA A 312 6.78 -26.10 7.66
C ALA A 312 7.53 -27.28 7.03
N HIS A 313 7.96 -27.11 5.79
CA HIS A 313 8.73 -28.11 5.04
C HIS A 313 10.22 -27.82 5.12
N ASP A 314 10.62 -26.54 5.07
CA ASP A 314 12.01 -26.09 5.03
C ASP A 314 12.58 -25.71 6.42
N LYS A 315 11.75 -25.75 7.47
CA LYS A 315 12.08 -25.40 8.85
C LYS A 315 11.41 -26.34 9.85
N PRO A 316 11.92 -26.41 11.11
CA PRO A 316 11.27 -27.18 12.17
C PRO A 316 9.88 -26.67 12.57
N THR A 317 9.63 -25.37 12.40
CA THR A 317 8.36 -24.69 12.68
C THR A 317 8.11 -23.63 11.61
N GLU A 318 6.93 -23.03 11.59
CA GLU A 318 6.55 -21.91 10.72
C GLU A 318 7.48 -20.68 10.85
N PHE A 319 8.20 -20.57 11.97
CA PHE A 319 9.09 -19.45 12.22
C PHE A 319 10.26 -19.43 11.24
N GLY A 320 10.17 -18.56 10.24
CA GLY A 320 11.14 -18.45 9.16
C GLY A 320 10.99 -19.50 8.07
N ALA A 321 9.87 -20.20 8.05
CA ALA A 321 9.52 -21.08 6.95
C ALA A 321 9.24 -20.26 5.70
N LYS A 322 9.67 -20.78 4.56
CA LYS A 322 9.25 -20.31 3.23
C LYS A 322 8.35 -21.31 2.54
N GLU A 323 8.46 -22.59 2.89
CA GLU A 323 7.75 -23.67 2.23
C GLU A 323 6.94 -24.48 3.24
N PHE A 324 5.73 -24.85 2.84
CA PHE A 324 4.79 -25.62 3.64
C PHE A 324 4.35 -26.87 2.89
N GLU A 325 4.25 -27.97 3.62
CA GLU A 325 3.51 -29.15 3.18
C GLU A 325 2.08 -29.04 3.70
N ILE A 326 1.12 -29.02 2.78
CA ILE A 326 -0.29 -28.77 3.06
C ILE A 326 -1.10 -29.94 2.54
N ALA A 327 -1.75 -30.66 3.45
CA ALA A 327 -2.72 -31.69 3.12
C ALA A 327 -4.13 -31.12 3.22
N PHE A 328 -5.00 -31.52 2.29
CA PHE A 328 -6.38 -31.06 2.20
C PHE A 328 -7.37 -32.20 2.44
N THR A 329 -8.58 -31.85 2.88
CA THR A 329 -9.63 -32.84 3.19
C THR A 329 -10.17 -33.53 1.94
N ASN A 330 -10.31 -32.80 0.83
CA ASN A 330 -10.82 -33.31 -0.44
C ASN A 330 -9.71 -33.42 -1.48
N ALA A 331 -9.88 -34.32 -2.46
CA ALA A 331 -8.93 -34.47 -3.55
C ALA A 331 -8.77 -33.16 -4.34
N LEU A 332 -7.55 -32.92 -4.82
CA LEU A 332 -7.17 -31.76 -5.62
C LEU A 332 -7.62 -31.94 -7.08
N PRO A 333 -8.07 -30.87 -7.75
CA PRO A 333 -8.23 -30.88 -9.21
C PRO A 333 -6.99 -31.45 -9.91
N ALA A 334 -7.19 -32.27 -10.93
CA ALA A 334 -6.11 -33.01 -11.59
C ALA A 334 -5.07 -32.08 -12.24
N GLU A 335 -5.48 -30.89 -12.68
CA GLU A 335 -4.60 -29.89 -13.31
C GLU A 335 -3.60 -29.23 -12.34
N ILE A 336 -3.85 -29.24 -11.03
CA ILE A 336 -2.93 -28.64 -10.05
C ILE A 336 -1.71 -29.54 -9.89
N SER A 337 -0.55 -29.05 -10.34
CA SER A 337 0.76 -29.73 -10.30
C SER A 337 1.91 -28.72 -10.40
N GLU A 338 3.15 -29.20 -10.23
CA GLU A 338 4.38 -28.43 -10.44
C GLU A 338 4.60 -27.96 -11.89
N GLU A 339 3.91 -28.55 -12.87
CA GLU A 339 4.07 -28.18 -14.28
C GLU A 339 3.34 -26.87 -14.62
N GLY A 340 2.30 -26.52 -13.84
CA GLY A 340 1.55 -25.28 -13.99
C GLY A 340 1.98 -24.17 -13.05
N LYS A 341 1.33 -23.01 -13.16
CA LYS A 341 1.50 -21.88 -12.24
C LYS A 341 0.22 -21.72 -11.44
N TYR A 342 0.24 -22.23 -10.21
CA TYR A 342 -0.91 -22.17 -9.33
C TYR A 342 -0.57 -21.46 -8.02
N GLY A 343 -1.49 -20.60 -7.58
CA GLY A 343 -1.51 -20.00 -6.26
C GLY A 343 -2.55 -20.67 -5.37
N ILE A 344 -2.29 -20.69 -4.06
CA ILE A 344 -3.25 -21.06 -3.02
C ILE A 344 -3.63 -19.79 -2.26
N GLU A 345 -4.93 -19.53 -2.17
CA GLU A 345 -5.52 -18.43 -1.40
C GLU A 345 -6.17 -18.98 -0.15
N ASN A 346 -5.91 -18.36 0.99
CA ASN A 346 -6.58 -18.68 2.25
C ASN A 346 -7.79 -17.78 2.44
N LEU A 347 -9.00 -18.35 2.34
CA LEU A 347 -10.27 -17.62 2.45
C LEU A 347 -10.66 -17.34 3.89
N THR A 348 -10.09 -18.06 4.87
CA THR A 348 -10.32 -17.78 6.30
C THR A 348 -9.59 -16.52 6.73
N TRP A 349 -8.34 -16.35 6.27
CA TRP A 349 -7.50 -15.18 6.58
C TRP A 349 -7.73 -14.03 5.60
N THR A 350 -9.01 -13.69 5.41
CA THR A 350 -9.46 -12.50 4.67
C THR A 350 -10.46 -11.70 5.53
N PRO A 351 -10.26 -10.40 5.73
CA PRO A 351 -11.11 -9.60 6.60
C PRO A 351 -12.16 -8.80 5.81
N GLU A 352 -13.29 -8.49 6.46
CA GLU A 352 -14.14 -7.35 6.10
C GLU A 352 -13.42 -6.05 6.44
N VAL A 353 -13.69 -4.98 5.68
CA VAL A 353 -13.06 -3.67 5.86
C VAL A 353 -14.10 -2.56 5.93
N VAL A 354 -13.98 -1.71 6.94
CA VAL A 354 -14.65 -0.40 7.00
C VAL A 354 -13.57 0.67 7.09
N PHE A 355 -13.49 1.51 6.08
CA PHE A 355 -12.58 2.64 5.99
C PHE A 355 -13.42 3.91 5.84
N SER A 356 -13.65 4.63 6.95
CA SER A 356 -14.60 5.74 6.95
C SER A 356 -14.15 7.00 7.68
N ASP A 357 -14.65 8.16 7.27
CA ASP A 357 -14.41 9.43 7.98
C ASP A 357 -12.91 9.79 8.11
N ASN A 358 -12.07 9.34 7.19
CA ASN A 358 -10.63 9.60 7.20
C ASN A 358 -10.24 10.72 6.24
N ILE A 359 -9.09 11.34 6.51
CA ILE A 359 -8.41 12.26 5.60
C ILE A 359 -7.14 11.58 5.08
N ILE A 360 -7.01 11.46 3.77
CA ILE A 360 -5.87 10.88 3.07
C ILE A 360 -5.30 11.95 2.16
N ARG A 361 -4.04 12.36 2.38
CA ARG A 361 -3.48 13.46 1.59
C ARG A 361 -1.97 13.46 1.41
N ASN A 362 -1.51 14.08 0.32
CA ASN A 362 -0.11 14.39 0.05
C ASN A 362 0.85 13.18 0.16
N ASN A 363 0.34 11.96 -0.02
CA ASN A 363 1.15 10.75 0.08
C ASN A 363 1.61 10.28 -1.30
N ARG A 364 2.79 9.64 -1.31
CA ARG A 364 3.14 8.65 -2.34
C ARG A 364 2.56 7.32 -1.83
N ALA A 365 2.04 6.38 -2.60
CA ALA A 365 1.67 6.47 -4.01
C ALA A 365 0.14 6.47 -4.13
N ARG A 366 -0.54 5.38 -3.77
CA ARG A 366 -2.01 5.30 -3.84
C ARG A 366 -2.64 5.76 -2.53
N GLY A 367 -3.91 6.15 -2.54
CA GLY A 367 -4.61 6.51 -1.30
C GLY A 367 -4.91 5.25 -0.46
N SER A 368 -5.73 4.34 -0.98
CA SER A 368 -6.08 3.06 -0.33
C SER A 368 -5.96 1.90 -1.31
N LEU A 369 -5.56 0.73 -0.83
CA LEU A 369 -5.48 -0.52 -1.58
C LEU A 369 -6.29 -1.62 -0.89
N PHE A 370 -7.24 -2.22 -1.61
CA PHE A 370 -8.03 -3.33 -1.10
C PHE A 370 -7.92 -4.55 -2.01
N SER A 371 -7.62 -5.70 -1.40
CA SER A 371 -7.55 -7.01 -2.03
C SER A 371 -8.19 -8.03 -1.07
N THR A 372 -9.52 -8.05 -1.00
CA THR A 372 -10.25 -9.00 -0.16
C THR A 372 -11.57 -9.41 -0.82
N PRO A 373 -11.95 -10.70 -0.80
CA PRO A 373 -13.26 -11.15 -1.29
C PRO A 373 -14.41 -10.88 -0.33
N ARG A 374 -14.12 -10.33 0.86
CA ARG A 374 -15.13 -9.91 1.84
C ARG A 374 -15.58 -8.46 1.58
N SER A 375 -16.60 -8.05 2.32
CA SER A 375 -17.19 -6.72 2.20
C SER A 375 -16.15 -5.62 2.49
N VAL A 376 -16.08 -4.64 1.61
CA VAL A 376 -15.30 -3.41 1.78
C VAL A 376 -16.25 -2.22 1.70
N VAL A 377 -16.30 -1.42 2.76
CA VAL A 377 -17.00 -0.13 2.79
C VAL A 377 -15.96 0.97 2.93
N CYS A 378 -15.80 1.76 1.86
CA CYS A 378 -14.95 2.95 1.82
C CYS A 378 -15.87 4.16 1.71
N GLU A 379 -16.13 4.85 2.82
CA GLU A 379 -17.14 5.91 2.84
C GLU A 379 -16.78 7.17 3.61
N ILE A 380 -17.28 8.33 3.17
CA ILE A 380 -17.14 9.60 3.91
C ILE A 380 -15.65 10.00 4.10
N ASN A 381 -14.76 9.51 3.23
CA ASN A 381 -13.35 9.89 3.27
C ASN A 381 -13.08 11.10 2.38
N LEU A 382 -12.06 11.86 2.75
CA LEU A 382 -11.46 12.89 1.92
C LEU A 382 -10.13 12.38 1.36
N PHE A 383 -10.04 12.25 0.04
CA PHE A 383 -8.79 12.00 -0.68
C PHE A 383 -8.33 13.32 -1.32
N ASP A 384 -7.31 13.95 -0.72
CA ASP A 384 -6.86 15.31 -1.04
C ASP A 384 -5.43 15.28 -1.58
N HIS A 385 -5.27 15.43 -2.89
CA HIS A 385 -3.98 15.41 -3.59
C HIS A 385 -3.16 14.14 -3.31
N THR A 386 -3.79 12.95 -3.40
CA THR A 386 -3.03 11.71 -3.50
C THR A 386 -2.19 11.75 -4.78
N HIS A 387 -0.91 11.37 -4.69
CA HIS A 387 -0.02 11.54 -5.83
C HIS A 387 -0.34 10.55 -6.95
N GLY A 388 -0.69 9.31 -6.60
CA GLY A 388 -1.29 8.32 -7.50
C GLY A 388 -2.82 8.24 -7.36
N THR A 389 -3.39 7.11 -7.79
CA THR A 389 -4.84 6.83 -7.67
C THR A 389 -5.29 6.90 -6.22
N ALA A 390 -6.49 7.43 -5.99
CA ALA A 390 -7.04 7.54 -4.64
C ALA A 390 -7.45 6.17 -4.09
N ILE A 391 -8.07 5.33 -4.92
CA ILE A 391 -8.48 3.98 -4.53
C ILE A 391 -8.00 2.98 -5.58
N LEU A 392 -7.27 1.98 -5.12
CA LEU A 392 -6.82 0.84 -5.90
C LEU A 392 -7.51 -0.44 -5.40
N LEU A 393 -8.21 -1.14 -6.29
CA LEU A 393 -8.58 -2.55 -6.07
C LEU A 393 -7.61 -3.41 -6.86
N CYS A 394 -6.87 -4.28 -6.18
CA CYS A 394 -5.75 -5.02 -6.78
C CYS A 394 -5.86 -6.54 -6.54
N GLY A 395 -4.81 -7.24 -6.92
CA GLY A 395 -4.57 -8.65 -6.67
C GLY A 395 -3.64 -9.23 -7.73
N ASP A 396 -2.66 -10.01 -7.30
CA ASP A 396 -1.74 -10.68 -8.21
C ASP A 396 -1.20 -11.97 -7.59
N CYS A 397 -0.85 -12.93 -8.44
CA CYS A 397 -0.13 -14.14 -8.06
C CYS A 397 1.17 -14.28 -8.88
N ASN A 398 1.82 -13.15 -9.21
CA ASN A 398 2.88 -13.09 -10.21
C ASN A 398 4.10 -12.25 -9.77
N GLY A 399 3.88 -11.16 -9.04
CA GLY A 399 4.90 -10.22 -8.55
C GLY A 399 4.88 -10.10 -7.03
N TRP A 400 3.84 -9.45 -6.47
CA TRP A 400 3.69 -9.24 -5.02
C TRP A 400 3.08 -10.44 -4.31
N PHE A 401 2.30 -11.26 -5.02
CA PHE A 401 1.57 -12.41 -4.47
C PHE A 401 0.55 -11.99 -3.40
N GLU A 402 -0.08 -10.83 -3.58
CA GLU A 402 -1.12 -10.32 -2.69
C GLU A 402 -2.50 -10.83 -3.14
N THR A 403 -3.18 -11.58 -2.27
CA THR A 403 -4.43 -12.25 -2.61
C THR A 403 -5.64 -11.39 -2.35
N GLY A 404 -6.66 -11.58 -3.19
CA GLY A 404 -8.06 -11.35 -2.81
C GLY A 404 -8.83 -10.63 -3.91
N PRO A 405 -9.63 -11.33 -4.73
CA PRO A 405 -10.54 -10.66 -5.65
C PRO A 405 -11.61 -9.90 -4.87
N CYS A 406 -11.69 -8.58 -5.06
CA CYS A 406 -12.82 -7.76 -4.59
C CYS A 406 -14.16 -8.21 -5.18
N LYS A 407 -15.14 -8.56 -4.32
CA LYS A 407 -16.44 -9.12 -4.71
C LYS A 407 -17.66 -8.37 -4.17
N ASP A 408 -17.47 -7.54 -3.16
CA ASP A 408 -18.50 -6.75 -2.48
C ASP A 408 -17.84 -5.46 -1.98
N VAL A 409 -17.86 -4.42 -2.82
CA VAL A 409 -17.19 -3.14 -2.53
C VAL A 409 -18.16 -2.00 -2.70
N LEU A 410 -18.30 -1.19 -1.66
CA LEU A 410 -19.04 0.06 -1.66
C LEU A 410 -18.09 1.24 -1.46
N ILE A 411 -17.98 2.10 -2.47
CA ILE A 411 -17.25 3.37 -2.42
C ILE A 411 -18.29 4.48 -2.43
N LYS A 412 -18.55 5.09 -1.26
CA LYS A 412 -19.71 5.97 -1.09
C LYS A 412 -19.41 7.28 -0.38
N ASN A 413 -20.04 8.39 -0.79
CA ASN A 413 -19.96 9.68 -0.08
C ASN A 413 -18.52 10.20 0.13
N ASN A 414 -17.55 9.76 -0.69
CA ASN A 414 -16.18 10.25 -0.61
C ASN A 414 -16.02 11.53 -1.42
N THR A 415 -15.03 12.34 -1.05
CA THR A 415 -14.60 13.50 -1.82
C THR A 415 -13.18 13.29 -2.32
N PHE A 416 -12.98 13.43 -3.62
CA PHE A 416 -11.68 13.31 -4.29
C PHE A 416 -11.29 14.69 -4.82
N ILE A 417 -10.22 15.27 -4.29
CA ILE A 417 -9.71 16.59 -4.69
C ILE A 417 -8.35 16.41 -5.34
N ASN A 418 -8.26 16.69 -6.64
CA ASN A 418 -7.01 16.69 -7.40
C ASN A 418 -6.12 15.45 -7.14
N ALA A 419 -6.74 14.27 -7.06
CA ALA A 419 -6.01 13.00 -6.99
C ALA A 419 -5.31 12.70 -8.32
N LEU A 420 -4.36 11.75 -8.31
CA LEU A 420 -3.60 11.32 -9.48
C LEU A 420 -2.76 12.44 -10.10
N THR A 421 -1.98 13.12 -9.27
CA THR A 421 -1.07 14.20 -9.69
C THR A 421 0.26 13.72 -10.28
N SER A 422 0.50 12.41 -10.34
CA SER A 422 1.65 11.79 -11.01
C SER A 422 1.37 10.32 -11.35
N ASN A 423 2.23 9.72 -12.18
CA ASN A 423 2.09 8.34 -12.63
C ASN A 423 2.83 7.37 -11.70
N TYR A 424 2.14 6.33 -11.25
CA TYR A 424 2.67 5.19 -10.51
C TYR A 424 2.13 3.86 -11.06
N GLN A 425 2.69 2.75 -10.57
CA GLN A 425 2.20 1.43 -10.89
C GLN A 425 0.71 1.29 -10.52
N PHE A 426 -0.10 0.75 -11.45
CA PHE A 426 -1.54 0.50 -11.26
C PHE A 426 -2.43 1.74 -11.07
N THR A 427 -1.99 2.93 -11.51
CA THR A 427 -2.71 4.19 -11.29
C THR A 427 -3.33 4.77 -12.57
N ASN A 428 -4.24 4.03 -13.20
CA ASN A 428 -4.77 4.39 -14.53
C ASN A 428 -5.94 5.40 -14.52
N ALA A 429 -6.48 5.70 -13.33
CA ALA A 429 -7.54 6.68 -13.08
C ALA A 429 -7.62 7.02 -11.57
N VAL A 430 -8.45 8.00 -11.18
CA VAL A 430 -8.67 8.36 -9.75
C VAL A 430 -9.11 7.17 -8.91
N ILE A 431 -9.94 6.28 -9.47
CA ILE A 431 -10.23 4.95 -8.94
C ILE A 431 -9.74 3.93 -9.97
N SER A 432 -8.79 3.07 -9.57
CA SER A 432 -8.23 2.03 -10.44
C SER A 432 -8.60 0.65 -9.92
N ILE A 433 -9.28 -0.15 -10.73
CA ILE A 433 -9.54 -1.56 -10.47
C ILE A 433 -8.61 -2.34 -11.39
N TYR A 434 -7.47 -2.77 -10.85
CA TYR A 434 -6.33 -3.24 -11.63
C TYR A 434 -5.73 -4.51 -11.00
N PRO A 435 -6.27 -5.70 -11.31
CA PRO A 435 -5.57 -6.95 -11.05
C PRO A 435 -4.47 -7.20 -12.09
N GLU A 436 -3.35 -7.76 -11.66
CA GLU A 436 -2.25 -8.13 -12.56
C GLU A 436 -2.51 -9.49 -13.21
N ILE A 437 -2.96 -9.45 -14.46
CA ILE A 437 -3.32 -10.63 -15.26
C ILE A 437 -2.39 -10.68 -16.48
N PRO A 438 -1.37 -11.55 -16.49
CA PRO A 438 -0.43 -11.71 -17.60
C PRO A 438 -1.11 -12.02 -18.94
N ASN A 439 -2.12 -12.89 -18.94
CA ASN A 439 -2.82 -13.34 -20.14
C ASN A 439 -4.31 -12.96 -20.09
N LEU A 440 -4.57 -11.64 -20.20
CA LEU A 440 -5.94 -11.10 -20.16
C LEU A 440 -6.78 -11.51 -21.38
N GLU A 441 -6.17 -11.60 -22.56
CA GLU A 441 -6.88 -11.92 -23.81
C GLU A 441 -7.54 -13.32 -23.76
N GLU A 442 -6.83 -14.30 -23.19
CA GLU A 442 -7.36 -15.66 -23.07
C GLU A 442 -8.22 -15.88 -21.82
N GLN A 443 -8.32 -14.89 -20.92
CA GLN A 443 -9.17 -14.96 -19.74
C GLN A 443 -10.65 -15.16 -20.13
N LYS A 444 -11.32 -16.08 -19.43
CA LYS A 444 -12.72 -16.49 -19.63
C LYS A 444 -13.63 -16.00 -18.51
N LYS A 445 -13.14 -15.90 -17.28
CA LYS A 445 -13.86 -15.40 -16.10
C LYS A 445 -13.30 -14.04 -15.67
N PHE A 446 -14.06 -13.31 -14.87
CA PHE A 446 -13.62 -12.04 -14.29
C PHE A 446 -12.99 -12.28 -12.90
N PHE A 447 -11.99 -11.47 -12.57
CA PHE A 447 -11.33 -11.52 -11.27
C PHE A 447 -12.17 -10.79 -10.21
N HIS A 448 -12.59 -9.57 -10.49
CA HIS A 448 -13.40 -8.75 -9.58
C HIS A 448 -14.90 -8.82 -9.92
N SER A 449 -15.74 -8.58 -8.91
CA SER A 449 -17.17 -8.34 -9.13
C SER A 449 -17.83 -7.50 -8.04
N GLY A 450 -19.08 -7.09 -8.25
CA GLY A 450 -19.92 -6.51 -7.18
C GLY A 450 -19.39 -5.20 -6.60
N ILE A 451 -18.99 -4.28 -7.46
CA ILE A 451 -18.42 -2.99 -7.08
C ILE A 451 -19.45 -1.87 -7.33
N VAL A 452 -19.74 -1.09 -6.30
CA VAL A 452 -20.66 0.06 -6.35
C VAL A 452 -19.91 1.32 -5.95
N ILE A 453 -19.92 2.32 -6.83
CA ILE A 453 -19.32 3.63 -6.64
C ILE A 453 -20.46 4.66 -6.71
N GLU A 454 -20.88 5.18 -5.56
CA GLU A 454 -22.06 6.03 -5.48
C GLU A 454 -21.94 7.27 -4.60
N ASP A 455 -22.69 8.31 -4.95
CA ASP A 455 -22.82 9.53 -4.13
C ASP A 455 -21.46 10.21 -3.82
N ASN A 456 -20.43 10.01 -4.65
CA ASN A 456 -19.12 10.63 -4.45
C ASN A 456 -19.00 11.97 -5.18
N THR A 457 -18.11 12.84 -4.70
CA THR A 457 -17.75 14.09 -5.38
C THR A 457 -16.31 14.02 -5.88
N PHE A 458 -16.13 14.28 -7.16
CA PHE A 458 -14.83 14.38 -7.82
C PHE A 458 -14.57 15.84 -8.21
N GLU A 459 -13.52 16.44 -7.68
CA GLU A 459 -13.01 17.77 -8.04
C GLU A 459 -11.66 17.60 -8.73
N MET A 460 -11.65 17.68 -10.06
CA MET A 460 -10.54 17.19 -10.88
C MET A 460 -9.96 18.24 -11.81
N PHE A 461 -8.66 18.13 -12.05
CA PHE A 461 -7.97 18.91 -13.10
C PHE A 461 -7.82 18.10 -14.40
N ASP A 462 -7.69 16.77 -14.32
CA ASP A 462 -7.53 15.85 -15.45
C ASP A 462 -8.81 15.03 -15.72
N ARG A 463 -8.76 14.08 -16.65
CA ARG A 463 -9.92 13.31 -17.15
C ARG A 463 -10.20 11.98 -16.45
N PRO A 464 -9.23 11.09 -16.16
CA PRO A 464 -9.56 9.69 -15.89
C PRO A 464 -10.12 9.48 -14.46
N ILE A 465 -11.40 9.14 -14.36
CA ILE A 465 -12.09 8.88 -13.08
C ILE A 465 -12.03 7.42 -12.70
N LEU A 466 -12.37 6.54 -13.63
CA LEU A 466 -12.49 5.12 -13.36
C LEU A 466 -11.81 4.28 -14.43
N TYR A 467 -10.88 3.45 -13.98
CA TYR A 467 -10.32 2.37 -14.76
C TYR A 467 -10.79 1.04 -14.16
N ALA A 468 -11.27 0.10 -14.98
CA ALA A 468 -11.55 -1.25 -14.50
C ALA A 468 -11.09 -2.34 -15.44
N LYS A 469 -10.38 -3.32 -14.87
CA LYS A 469 -9.86 -4.50 -15.55
C LYS A 469 -10.43 -5.78 -14.95
N SER A 470 -10.87 -6.71 -15.79
CA SER A 470 -11.37 -8.04 -15.39
C SER A 470 -12.45 -7.95 -14.29
N THR A 471 -13.54 -7.22 -14.58
CA THR A 471 -14.57 -6.88 -13.59
C THR A 471 -15.99 -7.17 -14.10
N ASP A 472 -16.80 -7.85 -13.31
CA ASP A 472 -18.22 -8.12 -13.60
C ASP A 472 -19.17 -7.46 -12.58
N GLY A 473 -20.18 -6.73 -13.05
CA GLY A 473 -21.18 -6.10 -12.19
C GLY A 473 -20.62 -4.89 -11.44
N LEU A 474 -20.27 -3.85 -12.20
CA LEU A 474 -19.83 -2.56 -11.68
C LEU A 474 -20.92 -1.50 -11.87
N ILE A 475 -21.20 -0.73 -10.82
CA ILE A 475 -22.19 0.36 -10.84
C ILE A 475 -21.50 1.67 -10.47
N PHE A 476 -21.61 2.68 -11.32
CA PHE A 476 -21.17 4.05 -11.07
C PHE A 476 -22.38 4.99 -11.16
N ARG A 477 -22.88 5.47 -10.02
CA ARG A 477 -24.14 6.23 -9.98
C ARG A 477 -24.18 7.39 -8.99
N ASN A 478 -25.02 8.40 -9.26
CA ASN A 478 -25.22 9.55 -8.36
C ASN A 478 -23.93 10.30 -7.99
N ASN A 479 -22.86 10.17 -8.78
CA ASN A 479 -21.62 10.88 -8.51
C ASN A 479 -21.67 12.26 -9.15
N THR A 480 -20.99 13.22 -8.52
CA THR A 480 -20.81 14.59 -9.04
C THR A 480 -19.37 14.77 -9.50
N VAL A 481 -19.17 15.23 -10.73
CA VAL A 481 -17.85 15.48 -11.32
C VAL A 481 -17.73 16.95 -11.70
N LYS A 482 -16.79 17.63 -11.06
CA LYS A 482 -16.45 19.04 -11.27
C LYS A 482 -15.01 19.16 -11.74
N TYR A 483 -14.74 20.19 -12.52
CA TYR A 483 -13.43 20.45 -13.08
C TYR A 483 -12.84 21.77 -12.59
N ASN A 484 -11.52 21.78 -12.41
CA ASN A 484 -10.73 22.99 -12.17
C ASN A 484 -9.53 23.02 -13.14
N ASN A 485 -8.69 24.04 -13.01
CA ASN A 485 -7.44 24.18 -13.78
C ASN A 485 -6.24 24.37 -12.82
N ASP A 486 -6.28 23.71 -11.66
CA ASP A 486 -5.19 23.81 -10.66
C ASP A 486 -3.89 23.20 -11.20
N PHE A 487 -4.01 22.24 -12.12
CA PHE A 487 -2.90 21.62 -12.86
C PHE A 487 -3.26 21.40 -14.33
N GLU A 488 -2.25 21.37 -15.21
CA GLU A 488 -2.41 21.06 -16.63
C GLU A 488 -2.58 19.55 -16.85
N PRO A 489 -3.64 19.06 -17.50
CA PRO A 489 -3.82 17.62 -17.77
C PRO A 489 -2.58 16.95 -18.39
N PHE A 490 -2.23 15.76 -17.90
CA PHE A 490 -1.00 15.06 -18.31
C PHE A 490 -1.20 13.55 -18.49
N HIS A 491 -2.25 12.98 -17.90
CA HIS A 491 -2.38 11.54 -17.82
C HIS A 491 -2.59 10.94 -19.22
N TRP A 492 -1.96 9.80 -19.49
CA TRP A 492 -2.01 9.16 -20.80
C TRP A 492 -3.42 8.63 -21.14
N ASN A 493 -4.16 8.18 -20.12
CA ASN A 493 -5.56 7.81 -20.26
C ASN A 493 -6.39 9.10 -20.29
N SER A 494 -6.82 9.48 -21.49
CA SER A 494 -7.66 10.65 -21.73
C SER A 494 -9.16 10.36 -21.68
N HIS A 495 -9.56 9.13 -21.36
CA HIS A 495 -10.98 8.77 -21.22
C HIS A 495 -11.42 8.91 -19.76
N LEU A 496 -12.65 9.39 -19.55
CA LEU A 496 -13.27 9.49 -18.24
C LEU A 496 -13.42 8.11 -17.59
N PHE A 497 -13.84 7.14 -18.43
CA PHE A 497 -14.00 5.73 -18.11
C PHE A 497 -13.18 4.89 -19.08
N PHE A 498 -12.30 4.05 -18.56
CA PHE A 498 -11.59 3.05 -19.37
C PHE A 498 -11.77 1.65 -18.80
N PHE A 499 -12.42 0.79 -19.58
CA PHE A 499 -12.73 -0.58 -19.20
C PHE A 499 -12.01 -1.59 -20.08
N GLU A 500 -11.32 -2.54 -19.46
CA GLU A 500 -10.65 -3.67 -20.11
C GLU A 500 -11.22 -4.98 -19.59
N LYS A 501 -11.82 -5.80 -20.45
CA LYS A 501 -12.43 -7.07 -20.06
C LYS A 501 -13.44 -6.89 -18.91
N VAL A 502 -14.55 -6.23 -19.18
CA VAL A 502 -15.64 -6.04 -18.21
C VAL A 502 -16.96 -6.64 -18.68
N ALA A 503 -17.88 -6.84 -17.75
CA ALA A 503 -19.27 -7.18 -18.04
C ALA A 503 -20.22 -6.47 -17.06
N ASN A 504 -21.45 -6.24 -17.49
CA ASN A 504 -22.54 -5.71 -16.67
C ASN A 504 -22.19 -4.39 -15.94
N VAL A 505 -21.52 -3.48 -16.65
CA VAL A 505 -21.21 -2.14 -16.14
C VAL A 505 -22.40 -1.21 -16.35
N THR A 506 -22.81 -0.50 -15.30
CA THR A 506 -23.87 0.53 -15.37
C THR A 506 -23.33 1.89 -14.93
N ILE A 507 -23.52 2.90 -15.77
CA ILE A 507 -23.27 4.31 -15.47
C ILE A 507 -24.62 5.02 -15.52
N GLU A 508 -25.13 5.50 -14.39
CA GLU A 508 -26.48 6.09 -14.33
C GLU A 508 -26.57 7.26 -13.35
N ASP A 509 -27.44 8.24 -13.64
CA ASP A 509 -27.79 9.31 -12.70
C ASP A 509 -26.60 10.15 -12.16
N ASN A 510 -25.52 10.31 -12.93
CA ASN A 510 -24.36 11.11 -12.53
C ASN A 510 -24.45 12.56 -13.06
N ASP A 511 -23.94 13.51 -12.27
CA ASP A 511 -23.84 14.92 -12.65
C ASP A 511 -22.41 15.25 -13.12
N PHE A 512 -22.22 15.43 -14.42
CA PHE A 512 -20.95 15.81 -15.02
C PHE A 512 -21.00 17.28 -15.45
N GLU A 513 -20.15 18.15 -14.87
CA GLU A 513 -20.14 19.60 -15.18
C GLU A 513 -19.99 19.88 -16.69
N ARG A 514 -19.22 19.05 -17.41
CA ARG A 514 -18.98 19.16 -18.85
C ARG A 514 -19.89 18.25 -19.70
N GLY A 515 -20.86 17.58 -19.08
CA GLY A 515 -21.65 16.51 -19.70
C GLY A 515 -20.84 15.23 -19.92
N LEU A 516 -21.51 14.19 -20.42
CA LEU A 516 -20.92 12.92 -20.82
C LEU A 516 -21.18 12.68 -22.31
N ILE A 517 -20.13 12.45 -23.09
CA ILE A 517 -20.17 12.07 -24.50
C ILE A 517 -19.64 10.63 -24.60
N PRO A 518 -20.49 9.59 -24.58
CA PRO A 518 -20.05 8.20 -24.47
C PRO A 518 -18.99 7.76 -25.49
N SER A 519 -19.05 8.27 -26.73
CA SER A 519 -18.08 7.94 -27.78
C SER A 519 -16.67 8.51 -27.55
N GLU A 520 -16.54 9.51 -26.69
CA GLU A 520 -15.27 10.17 -26.36
C GLU A 520 -14.81 9.79 -24.93
N ASP A 521 -15.76 9.68 -24.01
CA ASP A 521 -15.50 9.51 -22.58
C ASP A 521 -15.36 8.06 -22.14
N ILE A 522 -15.91 7.11 -22.89
CA ILE A 522 -15.90 5.69 -22.54
C ILE A 522 -15.06 4.93 -23.56
N ARG A 523 -13.96 4.36 -23.09
CA ARG A 523 -13.17 3.37 -23.84
C ARG A 523 -13.46 1.99 -23.29
N THR A 524 -13.69 1.03 -24.17
CA THR A 524 -13.89 -0.37 -23.80
C THR A 524 -13.06 -1.26 -24.69
N GLU A 525 -12.32 -2.18 -24.07
CA GLU A 525 -11.49 -3.17 -24.75
C GLU A 525 -11.78 -4.57 -24.20
N LEU A 526 -11.57 -5.59 -25.04
CA LEU A 526 -11.70 -7.01 -24.68
C LEU A 526 -13.04 -7.37 -24.01
N SER A 527 -14.10 -6.61 -24.29
CA SER A 527 -15.43 -6.76 -23.71
C SER A 527 -16.47 -6.85 -24.81
N GLU A 528 -17.61 -7.47 -24.50
CA GLU A 528 -18.73 -7.53 -25.45
C GLU A 528 -19.31 -6.12 -25.72
N PRO A 529 -19.91 -5.86 -26.90
CA PRO A 529 -20.42 -4.53 -27.26
C PRO A 529 -21.46 -3.94 -26.28
N ASN A 530 -22.16 -4.79 -25.52
CA ASN A 530 -23.18 -4.40 -24.54
C ASN A 530 -22.67 -4.49 -23.09
N ALA A 531 -21.36 -4.60 -22.87
CA ALA A 531 -20.78 -4.74 -21.54
C ALA A 531 -21.00 -3.49 -20.66
N VAL A 532 -21.19 -2.32 -21.27
CA VAL A 532 -21.41 -1.04 -20.60
C VAL A 532 -22.77 -0.46 -21.01
N THR A 533 -23.58 -0.11 -20.02
CA THR A 533 -24.86 0.59 -20.22
C THR A 533 -24.80 1.96 -19.55
N VAL A 534 -25.11 3.01 -20.30
CA VAL A 534 -25.26 4.37 -19.80
C VAL A 534 -26.75 4.70 -19.75
N LYS A 535 -27.27 5.17 -18.61
CA LYS A 535 -28.69 5.52 -18.43
C LYS A 535 -28.90 6.96 -18.00
#